data_AF-X1BYL9-F1
#
_entry.id   AF-X1BYL9-F1
#
_cell.length_a   1.000
_cell.length_b   1.000
_cell.length_c   1.000
_cell.angle_alpha   90.00
_cell.angle_beta   90.00
_cell.angle_gamma   90.00
#
_symmetry.space_group_name_H-M   'P 1'
#
loop_
_entity.id
_entity.type
_entity.pdbx_description
1 polymer ?
#
loop_
_entity_poly.entity_id
_entity_poly.type
_entity_poly.pdbx_seq_one_letter_code
_entity_poly.pdbx_strand_id
1 'polypeptide(L)'
;TFLLLLAAPLARSQNLDSLLNNKRVYQTENIGVKPLPKIDGILDDEIWGLGEWQGDFTQQQPVGGTHGSEKTYVKVLYDYSNLFVAIVCHDKEPDLIRDIFDRRDALSGDMTGIAIDSYYDKRTAFEFNLSAAGQKMDIKHSGDYQWDFNWNAVWDGATSKNDTAWVAEMKVPFSQIRYADQKEHIWGMHVWRWIERRMEEDQWQFIPREAPAMVYLFGELKGVEEIRSSRQVELLPYVLTSYENYTEGEGKDAFKFNGGIDAKVGIS
;
A
#
# COMPACT_ATOMS: atom_id res chain seq x y z
N THR A 1 -33.25 28.29 37.60
CA THR A 1 -33.84 27.55 36.47
C THR A 1 -32.71 26.98 35.62
N PHE A 2 -32.57 25.66 35.69
CA PHE A 2 -31.79 24.71 34.87
C PHE A 2 -30.51 25.15 34.13
N LEU A 3 -29.37 24.67 34.64
CA LEU A 3 -28.13 24.46 33.88
C LEU A 3 -28.34 23.22 32.98
N LEU A 4 -28.37 23.37 31.66
CA LEU A 4 -28.31 22.23 30.73
C LEU A 4 -26.86 21.73 30.68
N LEU A 5 -26.60 20.58 31.30
CA LEU A 5 -25.45 19.76 30.91
C LEU A 5 -25.77 19.13 29.55
N LEU A 6 -25.12 19.60 28.49
CA LEU A 6 -25.00 18.85 27.25
C LEU A 6 -24.14 17.62 27.54
N ALA A 7 -24.79 16.48 27.75
CA ALA A 7 -24.14 15.19 27.71
C ALA A 7 -23.69 14.95 26.26
N ALA A 8 -22.39 15.02 26.01
CA ALA A 8 -21.81 14.50 24.78
C ALA A 8 -22.15 13.00 24.69
N PRO A 9 -22.55 12.48 23.51
CA PRO A 9 -22.79 11.06 23.37
C PRO A 9 -21.48 10.33 23.65
N LEU A 10 -21.47 9.47 24.66
CA LEU A 10 -20.39 8.50 24.86
C LEU A 10 -20.31 7.66 23.59
N ALA A 11 -19.31 7.93 22.75
CA ALA A 11 -18.92 7.02 21.70
C ALA A 11 -18.67 5.66 22.37
N ARG A 12 -19.41 4.65 21.93
CA ARG A 12 -19.34 3.29 22.47
C ARG A 12 -17.93 2.79 22.19
N SER A 13 -17.07 2.76 23.21
CA SER A 13 -15.80 2.03 23.17
C SER A 13 -16.12 0.63 22.66
N GLN A 14 -15.79 0.34 21.41
CA GLN A 14 -15.87 -1.01 20.90
C GLN A 14 -14.74 -1.78 21.59
N ASN A 15 -15.11 -2.88 22.26
CA ASN A 15 -14.14 -3.74 22.91
C ASN A 15 -13.16 -4.27 21.84
N LEU A 16 -11.86 -4.15 22.09
CA LEU A 16 -10.79 -4.66 21.22
C LEU A 16 -11.03 -6.12 20.82
N ASP A 17 -11.52 -6.96 21.73
CA ASP A 17 -11.87 -8.35 21.45
C ASP A 17 -12.95 -8.48 20.36
N SER A 18 -13.91 -7.56 20.34
CA SER A 18 -14.96 -7.56 19.32
C SER A 18 -14.41 -7.20 17.95
N LEU A 19 -13.47 -6.24 17.89
CA LEU A 19 -12.82 -5.84 16.64
C LEU A 19 -11.95 -6.97 16.08
N LEU A 20 -11.27 -7.72 16.96
CA LEU A 20 -10.45 -8.86 16.56
C LEU A 20 -11.26 -10.02 16.02
N ASN A 21 -12.44 -10.25 16.58
CA ASN A 21 -13.32 -11.34 16.16
C ASN A 21 -14.17 -10.98 14.93
N ASN A 22 -14.31 -9.69 14.60
CA ASN A 22 -15.15 -9.19 13.51
C ASN A 22 -14.33 -8.36 12.51
N LYS A 23 -13.27 -8.97 11.95
CA LYS A 23 -12.51 -8.37 10.86
C LYS A 23 -13.32 -8.38 9.57
N ARG A 24 -13.33 -7.25 8.85
CA ARG A 24 -13.82 -7.20 7.47
C ARG A 24 -12.93 -8.05 6.58
N VAL A 25 -13.54 -8.69 5.59
CA VAL A 25 -12.86 -9.53 4.61
C VAL A 25 -13.10 -8.94 3.22
N TYR A 26 -12.02 -8.74 2.47
CA TYR A 26 -12.02 -8.37 1.07
C TYR A 26 -11.61 -9.59 0.24
N GLN A 27 -12.46 -9.99 -0.70
CA GLN A 27 -12.13 -11.03 -1.67
C GLN A 27 -11.64 -10.38 -2.95
N THR A 28 -10.35 -10.53 -3.27
CA THR A 28 -9.78 -10.02 -4.53
C THR A 28 -9.96 -11.01 -5.67
N GLU A 29 -9.85 -10.50 -6.89
CA GLU A 29 -9.92 -11.29 -8.11
C GLU A 29 -8.62 -11.19 -8.90
N ASN A 30 -8.19 -12.35 -9.43
CA ASN A 30 -7.06 -12.43 -10.35
C ASN A 30 -7.51 -12.01 -11.75
N ILE A 31 -6.90 -10.97 -12.31
CA ILE A 31 -7.19 -10.51 -13.67
C ILE A 31 -6.49 -11.38 -14.74
N GLY A 32 -5.58 -12.28 -14.34
CA GLY A 32 -4.90 -13.23 -15.18
C GLY A 32 -3.99 -12.57 -16.21
N VAL A 33 -4.28 -12.80 -17.49
CA VAL A 33 -3.54 -12.23 -18.64
C VAL A 33 -4.32 -11.14 -19.37
N LYS A 34 -5.34 -10.56 -18.73
CA LYS A 34 -6.09 -9.42 -19.27
C LYS A 34 -5.14 -8.23 -19.50
N PRO A 35 -5.49 -7.30 -20.41
CA PRO A 35 -4.75 -6.04 -20.55
C PRO A 35 -4.62 -5.34 -19.20
N LEU A 36 -3.41 -4.86 -18.90
CA LEU A 36 -3.15 -4.11 -17.67
C LEU A 36 -3.79 -2.72 -17.78
N PRO A 37 -4.32 -2.17 -16.68
CA PRO A 37 -4.88 -0.83 -16.67
C PRO A 37 -3.78 0.19 -16.92
N LYS A 38 -4.14 1.30 -17.54
CA LYS A 38 -3.27 2.46 -17.61
C LYS A 38 -3.42 3.23 -16.29
N ILE A 39 -2.35 3.32 -15.52
CA ILE A 39 -2.36 4.05 -14.25
C ILE A 39 -2.34 5.56 -14.54
N ASP A 40 -3.51 6.15 -14.70
CA ASP A 40 -3.71 7.58 -14.98
C ASP A 40 -4.84 8.23 -14.14
N GLY A 41 -5.45 7.47 -13.23
CA GLY A 41 -6.52 7.92 -12.36
C GLY A 41 -7.90 7.90 -13.01
N ILE A 42 -8.02 7.47 -14.27
CA ILE A 42 -9.28 7.33 -15.01
C ILE A 42 -9.65 5.84 -15.04
N LEU A 43 -10.75 5.48 -14.36
CA LEU A 43 -11.15 4.08 -14.21
C LEU A 43 -12.01 3.58 -15.40
N ASP A 44 -11.54 3.79 -16.63
CA ASP A 44 -12.24 3.39 -17.87
C ASP A 44 -11.76 2.05 -18.46
N ASP A 45 -10.67 1.49 -17.94
CA ASP A 45 -10.19 0.14 -18.27
C ASP A 45 -11.18 -0.97 -17.83
N GLU A 46 -11.35 -1.99 -18.68
CA GLU A 46 -12.33 -3.09 -18.48
C GLU A 46 -12.14 -3.84 -17.15
N ILE A 47 -10.90 -3.95 -16.64
CA ILE A 47 -10.61 -4.68 -15.42
C ILE A 47 -11.31 -4.09 -14.19
N TRP A 48 -11.60 -2.78 -14.20
CA TRP A 48 -12.29 -2.11 -13.09
C TRP A 48 -13.77 -2.50 -13.00
N GLY A 49 -14.30 -3.20 -14.00
CA GLY A 49 -15.61 -3.86 -13.96
C GLY A 49 -15.62 -5.23 -13.25
N LEU A 50 -14.45 -5.80 -12.92
CA LEU A 50 -14.32 -7.09 -12.23
C LEU A 50 -14.43 -6.94 -10.72
N GLY A 51 -14.91 -7.97 -10.03
CA GLY A 51 -15.11 -7.97 -8.59
C GLY A 51 -16.02 -6.86 -8.04
N GLU A 52 -16.11 -6.82 -6.72
CA GLU A 52 -16.98 -5.87 -6.02
C GLU A 52 -16.20 -4.66 -5.50
N TRP A 53 -16.82 -3.48 -5.64
CA TRP A 53 -16.39 -2.28 -4.94
C TRP A 53 -16.82 -2.38 -3.47
N GLN A 54 -15.89 -2.16 -2.55
CA GLN A 54 -16.17 -2.17 -1.12
C GLN A 54 -16.20 -0.73 -0.59
N GLY A 55 -17.21 -0.41 0.23
CA GLY A 55 -17.39 0.92 0.81
C GLY A 55 -17.63 0.86 2.32
N ASP A 56 -18.54 1.71 2.79
CA ASP A 56 -18.95 1.80 4.21
C ASP A 56 -17.77 2.03 5.16
N PHE A 57 -16.98 3.06 4.86
CA PHE A 57 -15.88 3.45 5.71
C PHE A 57 -16.42 4.00 7.04
N THR A 58 -15.68 3.68 8.11
CA THR A 58 -15.99 4.11 9.46
C THR A 58 -15.01 5.20 9.87
N GLN A 59 -15.54 6.29 10.39
CA GLN A 59 -14.78 7.41 10.89
C GLN A 59 -13.94 6.99 12.09
N GLN A 60 -12.63 7.24 12.04
CA GLN A 60 -11.73 7.16 13.19
C GLN A 60 -11.75 8.47 13.99
N GLN A 61 -11.72 9.61 13.30
CA GLN A 61 -11.75 10.94 13.91
C GLN A 61 -12.46 11.95 13.00
N PRO A 62 -13.02 13.05 13.53
CA PRO A 62 -13.14 13.38 14.96
C PRO A 62 -14.15 12.53 15.74
N VAL A 63 -15.15 11.91 15.10
CA VAL A 63 -16.21 11.15 15.79
C VAL A 63 -16.05 9.65 15.53
N GLY A 64 -15.18 9.03 16.31
CA GLY A 64 -14.82 7.62 16.17
C GLY A 64 -16.01 6.65 16.21
N GLY A 65 -16.02 5.68 15.30
CA GLY A 65 -16.99 4.59 15.24
C GLY A 65 -18.31 4.93 14.53
N THR A 66 -18.40 6.10 13.90
CA THR A 66 -19.56 6.52 13.09
C THR A 66 -19.27 6.35 11.59
N HIS A 67 -20.27 6.52 10.73
CA HIS A 67 -20.06 6.47 9.28
C HIS A 67 -19.25 7.68 8.81
N GLY A 68 -18.31 7.49 7.87
CA GLY A 68 -17.57 8.59 7.25
C GLY A 68 -18.49 9.64 6.65
N SER A 69 -18.10 10.91 6.71
CA SER A 69 -18.94 12.03 6.24
C SER A 69 -19.08 12.03 4.72
N GLU A 70 -18.09 11.47 4.02
CA GLU A 70 -18.04 11.36 2.57
C GLU A 70 -17.88 9.89 2.12
N LYS A 71 -18.56 9.53 1.03
CA LYS A 71 -18.53 8.14 0.54
C LYS A 71 -17.16 7.82 -0.03
N THR A 72 -16.63 6.67 0.35
CA THR A 72 -15.34 6.17 -0.15
C THR A 72 -15.51 4.72 -0.56
N TYR A 73 -14.97 4.37 -1.72
CA TYR A 73 -15.01 3.02 -2.27
C TYR A 73 -13.61 2.55 -2.63
N VAL A 74 -13.31 1.29 -2.41
CA VAL A 74 -12.05 0.65 -2.79
C VAL A 74 -12.29 -0.60 -3.63
N LYS A 75 -11.44 -0.80 -4.63
CA LYS A 75 -11.33 -2.02 -5.40
C LYS A 75 -9.87 -2.47 -5.44
N VAL A 76 -9.65 -3.75 -5.15
CA VAL A 76 -8.34 -4.38 -5.15
C VAL A 76 -8.39 -5.59 -6.08
N LEU A 77 -7.55 -5.56 -7.10
CA LEU A 77 -7.37 -6.62 -8.08
C LEU A 77 -5.90 -7.00 -8.13
N TYR A 78 -5.56 -8.14 -8.72
CA TYR A 78 -4.17 -8.50 -8.92
C TYR A 78 -3.94 -9.31 -10.18
N ASP A 79 -2.72 -9.24 -10.71
CA ASP A 79 -2.21 -10.22 -11.68
C ASP A 79 -1.09 -11.04 -11.01
N TYR A 80 -0.38 -11.88 -11.76
CA TYR A 80 0.70 -12.72 -11.22
C TYR A 80 1.93 -11.96 -10.66
N SER A 81 2.02 -10.64 -10.83
CA SER A 81 3.19 -9.81 -10.55
C SER A 81 2.88 -8.47 -9.86
N ASN A 82 1.62 -8.02 -9.85
CA ASN A 82 1.22 -6.70 -9.39
C ASN A 82 -0.12 -6.77 -8.64
N LEU A 83 -0.23 -5.92 -7.62
CA LEU A 83 -1.48 -5.51 -7.02
C LEU A 83 -1.97 -4.23 -7.70
N PHE A 84 -3.25 -4.17 -8.05
CA PHE A 84 -3.91 -2.98 -8.58
C PHE A 84 -4.95 -2.50 -7.58
N VAL A 85 -4.91 -1.21 -7.27
CA VAL A 85 -5.80 -0.62 -6.27
C VAL A 85 -6.39 0.66 -6.83
N ALA A 86 -7.71 0.76 -6.75
CA ALA A 86 -8.43 1.99 -7.05
C ALA A 86 -9.24 2.40 -5.82
N ILE A 87 -9.14 3.66 -5.44
CA ILE A 87 -9.91 4.26 -4.34
C ILE A 87 -10.65 5.48 -4.90
N VAL A 88 -11.98 5.45 -4.82
CA VAL A 88 -12.85 6.55 -5.25
C VAL A 88 -13.32 7.29 -4.01
N CYS A 89 -12.88 8.54 -3.91
CA CYS A 89 -13.15 9.44 -2.80
C CYS A 89 -14.22 10.45 -3.23
N HIS A 90 -15.51 10.09 -3.08
CA HIS A 90 -16.58 11.04 -3.34
C HIS A 90 -16.54 12.22 -2.38
N ASP A 91 -17.05 13.35 -2.82
CA ASP A 91 -17.16 14.52 -1.98
C ASP A 91 -18.42 15.32 -2.36
N LYS A 92 -19.21 15.74 -1.38
CA LYS A 92 -20.37 16.62 -1.63
C LYS A 92 -19.96 18.04 -2.00
N GLU A 93 -18.72 18.43 -1.71
CA GLU A 93 -18.12 19.72 -2.02
C GLU A 93 -16.79 19.52 -2.77
N PRO A 94 -16.78 18.97 -4.01
CA PRO A 94 -15.55 18.62 -4.74
C PRO A 94 -14.58 19.78 -4.98
N ASP A 95 -15.11 21.00 -5.09
CA ASP A 95 -14.31 22.22 -5.23
C ASP A 95 -13.47 22.53 -3.98
N LEU A 96 -13.81 21.93 -2.83
CA LEU A 96 -13.08 22.07 -1.58
C LEU A 96 -12.08 20.92 -1.32
N ILE A 97 -11.99 19.94 -2.23
CA ILE A 97 -10.94 18.91 -2.16
C ILE A 97 -9.59 19.61 -2.27
N ARG A 98 -8.72 19.38 -1.29
CA ARG A 98 -7.42 20.03 -1.25
C ARG A 98 -6.36 19.22 -1.98
N ASP A 99 -6.09 19.61 -3.22
CA ASP A 99 -5.16 18.98 -4.17
C ASP A 99 -3.85 19.79 -4.34
N ILE A 100 -3.28 20.27 -3.24
CA ILE A 100 -2.06 21.09 -3.25
C ILE A 100 -0.82 20.20 -3.19
N PHE A 101 0.12 20.40 -4.12
CA PHE A 101 1.49 19.88 -3.99
C PHE A 101 2.25 20.67 -2.93
N ASP A 102 2.59 20.01 -1.83
CA ASP A 102 3.54 20.51 -0.85
C ASP A 102 4.89 19.78 -1.02
N ARG A 103 5.85 20.01 -0.12
CA ARG A 103 7.09 19.24 -0.06
C ARG A 103 6.76 17.74 0.08
N ARG A 104 7.59 16.89 -0.54
CA ARG A 104 7.47 15.43 -0.55
C ARG A 104 7.15 14.80 0.82
N ASP A 105 7.66 15.41 1.89
CA ASP A 105 7.56 14.89 3.25
C ASP A 105 6.49 15.60 4.10
N ALA A 106 5.62 16.43 3.49
CA ALA A 106 4.49 17.09 4.16
C ALA A 106 3.18 16.34 3.88
N LEU A 107 2.51 15.89 4.95
CA LEU A 107 1.15 15.34 4.89
C LEU A 107 0.15 16.50 4.72
N SER A 108 0.11 17.08 3.52
CA SER A 108 -0.76 18.21 3.17
C SER A 108 -1.73 17.78 2.08
N GLY A 109 -2.98 18.23 2.14
CA GLY A 109 -4.04 17.86 1.21
C GLY A 109 -4.89 16.68 1.64
N ASP A 110 -5.97 16.46 0.88
CA ASP A 110 -6.74 15.23 0.95
C ASP A 110 -5.86 14.06 0.51
N MET A 111 -6.01 12.91 1.17
CA MET A 111 -5.12 11.77 0.95
C MET A 111 -5.84 10.45 1.20
N THR A 112 -5.40 9.40 0.53
CA THR A 112 -5.92 8.05 0.75
C THR A 112 -4.83 7.05 0.44
N GLY A 113 -4.98 5.84 0.96
CA GLY A 113 -4.07 4.78 0.62
C GLY A 113 -4.43 3.44 1.22
N ILE A 114 -3.52 2.51 0.99
CA ILE A 114 -3.66 1.11 1.34
C ILE A 114 -2.40 0.61 2.03
N ALA A 115 -2.56 -0.11 3.13
CA ALA A 115 -1.50 -0.83 3.82
C ALA A 115 -1.75 -2.33 3.76
N ILE A 116 -0.69 -3.08 3.44
CA ILE A 116 -0.72 -4.53 3.25
C ILE A 116 0.26 -5.20 4.22
N ASP A 117 -0.27 -6.04 5.11
CA ASP A 117 0.51 -7.04 5.86
C ASP A 117 0.59 -8.32 5.03
N SER A 118 1.61 -8.39 4.19
CA SER A 118 1.82 -9.45 3.20
C SER A 118 2.39 -10.75 3.80
N TYR A 119 2.81 -10.73 5.06
CA TYR A 119 3.20 -11.91 5.82
C TYR A 119 2.07 -12.44 6.72
N TYR A 120 1.03 -11.64 6.92
CA TYR A 120 -0.04 -11.88 7.90
C TYR A 120 0.52 -12.12 9.31
N ASP A 121 1.64 -11.44 9.62
CA ASP A 121 2.32 -11.53 10.92
C ASP A 121 1.69 -10.60 11.96
N LYS A 122 0.72 -9.78 11.52
CA LYS A 122 -0.06 -8.83 12.32
C LYS A 122 0.80 -7.74 12.98
N ARG A 123 1.99 -7.50 12.44
CA ARG A 123 3.03 -6.65 13.03
C ARG A 123 3.74 -5.76 12.01
N THR A 124 3.89 -6.21 10.77
CA THR A 124 4.55 -5.48 9.70
C THR A 124 3.60 -5.23 8.55
N ALA A 125 3.72 -4.07 7.91
CA ALA A 125 2.93 -3.75 6.72
C ALA A 125 3.68 -2.79 5.80
N PHE A 126 3.32 -2.83 4.52
CA PHE A 126 3.78 -1.90 3.50
C PHE A 126 2.60 -1.02 3.09
N GLU A 127 2.75 0.30 3.21
CA GLU A 127 1.70 1.26 2.92
C GLU A 127 2.07 2.14 1.73
N PHE A 128 1.06 2.40 0.89
CA PHE A 128 1.15 3.20 -0.32
C PHE A 128 0.02 4.23 -0.32
N ASN A 129 0.39 5.50 -0.38
CA ASN A 129 -0.52 6.62 -0.25
C ASN A 129 -0.39 7.56 -1.45
N LEU A 130 -1.53 8.11 -1.87
CA LEU A 130 -1.64 9.18 -2.83
C LEU A 130 -2.37 10.36 -2.20
N SER A 131 -1.81 11.56 -2.31
CA SER A 131 -2.59 12.78 -2.10
C SER A 131 -3.48 13.06 -3.31
N ALA A 132 -4.55 13.83 -3.16
CA ALA A 132 -5.41 14.25 -4.27
C ALA A 132 -4.63 15.01 -5.36
N ALA A 133 -3.51 15.65 -5.00
CA ALA A 133 -2.60 16.30 -5.92
C ALA A 133 -1.77 15.32 -6.78
N GLY A 134 -1.70 14.04 -6.39
CA GLY A 134 -0.86 13.03 -7.04
C GLY A 134 0.51 12.83 -6.39
N GLN A 135 0.72 13.37 -5.18
CA GLN A 135 1.94 13.11 -4.42
C GLN A 135 1.93 11.67 -3.92
N LYS A 136 2.99 10.92 -4.25
CA LYS A 136 3.22 9.56 -3.77
C LYS A 136 3.94 9.57 -2.43
N MET A 137 3.53 8.67 -1.54
CA MET A 137 4.20 8.37 -0.28
C MET A 137 4.12 6.88 0.01
N ASP A 138 5.20 6.33 0.55
CA ASP A 138 5.28 4.94 0.97
C ASP A 138 5.89 4.83 2.37
N ILE A 139 5.35 3.91 3.16
CA ILE A 139 5.66 3.78 4.58
C ILE A 139 5.77 2.30 4.91
N LYS A 140 6.82 1.93 5.65
CA LYS A 140 6.89 0.59 6.24
C LYS A 140 6.52 0.65 7.72
N HIS A 141 5.53 -0.16 8.09
CA HIS A 141 5.09 -0.35 9.48
C HIS A 141 5.86 -1.47 10.16
N SER A 142 6.15 -1.30 11.45
CA SER A 142 6.73 -2.34 12.30
C SER A 142 6.30 -2.16 13.76
N GLY A 143 5.84 -3.24 14.39
CA GLY A 143 5.54 -3.24 15.83
C GLY A 143 4.48 -2.19 16.23
N ASP A 144 4.70 -1.55 17.38
CA ASP A 144 3.76 -0.60 18.00
C ASP A 144 4.00 0.82 17.44
N TYR A 145 3.47 1.10 16.25
CA TYR A 145 3.54 2.41 15.56
C TYR A 145 4.96 2.87 15.15
N GLN A 146 5.87 1.94 14.83
CA GLN A 146 7.12 2.33 14.18
C GLN A 146 6.89 2.46 12.68
N TRP A 147 6.98 3.69 12.19
CA TRP A 147 6.78 4.04 10.78
C TRP A 147 8.09 4.49 10.16
N ASP A 148 8.55 3.75 9.16
CA ASP A 148 9.71 4.11 8.36
C ASP A 148 9.27 4.77 7.06
N PHE A 149 9.36 6.10 7.05
CA PHE A 149 9.11 6.97 5.89
C PHE A 149 10.33 7.06 4.94
N ASN A 150 11.46 6.42 5.27
CA ASN A 150 12.65 6.38 4.41
C ASN A 150 12.67 5.15 3.52
N TRP A 151 11.77 4.19 3.75
CA TRP A 151 11.50 3.15 2.77
C TRP A 151 11.06 3.83 1.45
N ASN A 152 11.55 3.31 0.33
CA ASN A 152 11.40 3.95 -0.98
C ASN A 152 11.11 2.88 -2.03
N ALA A 153 9.84 2.53 -2.15
CA ALA A 153 9.32 1.54 -3.07
C ALA A 153 9.18 2.10 -4.49
N VAL A 154 9.39 1.24 -5.48
CA VAL A 154 9.16 1.52 -6.90
C VAL A 154 7.79 1.00 -7.31
N TRP A 155 6.82 1.90 -7.38
CA TRP A 155 5.42 1.62 -7.73
C TRP A 155 4.86 2.72 -8.64
N ASP A 156 3.75 2.47 -9.33
CA ASP A 156 3.07 3.47 -10.17
C ASP A 156 1.81 3.96 -9.47
N GLY A 157 1.55 5.27 -9.51
CA GLY A 157 0.36 5.86 -8.91
C GLY A 157 -0.05 7.14 -9.63
N ALA A 158 -1.35 7.31 -9.82
CA ALA A 158 -1.94 8.48 -10.46
C ALA A 158 -3.24 8.88 -9.78
N THR A 159 -3.59 10.16 -9.90
CA THR A 159 -4.87 10.68 -9.40
C THR A 159 -5.60 11.47 -10.47
N SER A 160 -6.92 11.49 -10.36
CA SER A 160 -7.78 12.37 -11.15
C SER A 160 -8.86 12.99 -10.26
N LYS A 161 -9.43 14.10 -10.69
CA LYS A 161 -10.56 14.75 -10.02
C LYS A 161 -11.66 15.04 -11.03
N ASN A 162 -12.91 14.82 -10.64
CA ASN A 162 -14.10 15.17 -11.39
C ASN A 162 -15.12 15.89 -10.48
N ASP A 163 -16.28 16.22 -11.04
CA ASP A 163 -17.33 17.00 -10.39
C ASP A 163 -18.03 16.28 -9.21
N THR A 164 -17.61 15.08 -8.82
CA THR A 164 -18.23 14.30 -7.74
C THR A 164 -17.24 13.57 -6.83
N ALA A 165 -15.97 13.45 -7.25
CA ALA A 165 -14.97 12.65 -6.57
C ALA A 165 -13.56 13.01 -7.03
N TRP A 166 -12.58 12.61 -6.23
CA TRP A 166 -11.23 12.35 -6.73
C TRP A 166 -10.92 10.85 -6.64
N VAL A 167 -10.01 10.39 -7.48
CA VAL A 167 -9.64 8.98 -7.63
C VAL A 167 -8.15 8.83 -7.37
N ALA A 168 -7.79 7.80 -6.60
CA ALA A 168 -6.43 7.31 -6.48
C ALA A 168 -6.34 5.94 -7.15
N GLU A 169 -5.41 5.80 -8.09
CA GLU A 169 -5.15 4.56 -8.82
C GLU A 169 -3.68 4.16 -8.64
N MET A 170 -3.44 2.91 -8.26
CA MET A 170 -2.12 2.41 -7.90
C MET A 170 -1.86 1.06 -8.57
N LYS A 171 -0.60 0.87 -8.98
CA LYS A 171 -0.03 -0.43 -9.33
C LYS A 171 1.20 -0.66 -8.49
N VAL A 172 1.13 -1.67 -7.63
CA VAL A 172 2.19 -2.06 -6.71
C VAL A 172 2.75 -3.41 -7.16
N PRO A 173 3.99 -3.45 -7.70
CA PRO A 173 4.63 -4.71 -8.01
C PRO A 173 4.86 -5.54 -6.75
N PHE A 174 4.59 -6.84 -6.82
CA PHE A 174 4.88 -7.77 -5.72
C PHE A 174 6.37 -7.82 -5.37
N SER A 175 7.27 -7.41 -6.27
CA SER A 175 8.69 -7.25 -5.92
C SER A 175 8.96 -6.17 -4.87
N GLN A 176 8.02 -5.26 -4.60
CA GLN A 176 8.15 -4.21 -3.59
C GLN A 176 7.72 -4.69 -2.20
N ILE A 177 6.79 -5.63 -2.11
CA ILE A 177 6.28 -6.16 -0.85
C ILE A 177 6.80 -7.58 -0.69
N ARG A 178 7.50 -7.87 0.41
CA ARG A 178 7.95 -9.25 0.64
C ARG A 178 6.80 -10.08 1.21
N TYR A 179 6.70 -11.35 0.84
CA TYR A 179 5.66 -12.27 1.31
C TYR A 179 6.23 -13.68 1.50
N ALA A 180 5.49 -14.52 2.20
CA ALA A 180 5.83 -15.92 2.40
C ALA A 180 5.76 -16.72 1.08
N ASP A 181 6.63 -17.71 0.88
CA ASP A 181 6.59 -18.59 -0.30
C ASP A 181 5.47 -19.65 -0.12
N GLN A 182 4.22 -19.25 -0.39
CA GLN A 182 3.03 -20.08 -0.26
C GLN A 182 2.12 -19.93 -1.49
N LYS A 183 1.27 -20.93 -1.74
CA LYS A 183 0.38 -20.92 -2.93
C LYS A 183 -0.81 -19.99 -2.76
N GLU A 184 -1.38 -19.98 -1.56
CA GLU A 184 -2.55 -19.20 -1.19
C GLU A 184 -2.16 -18.24 -0.07
N HIS A 185 -2.59 -17.00 -0.17
CA HIS A 185 -2.27 -15.97 0.79
C HIS A 185 -3.54 -15.41 1.43
N ILE A 186 -3.47 -15.30 2.75
CA ILE A 186 -4.28 -14.36 3.51
C ILE A 186 -3.32 -13.22 3.87
N TRP A 187 -3.68 -11.99 3.53
CA TRP A 187 -2.93 -10.80 3.88
C TRP A 187 -3.76 -9.91 4.80
N GLY A 188 -3.11 -9.11 5.63
CA GLY A 188 -3.79 -8.04 6.35
C GLY A 188 -3.97 -6.85 5.41
N MET A 189 -5.12 -6.19 5.46
CA MET A 189 -5.42 -5.02 4.64
C MET A 189 -6.04 -3.90 5.47
N HIS A 190 -5.54 -2.70 5.25
CA HIS A 190 -6.11 -1.46 5.76
C HIS A 190 -6.20 -0.45 4.62
N VAL A 191 -7.33 0.23 4.53
CA VAL A 191 -7.56 1.30 3.55
C VAL A 191 -8.12 2.47 4.33
N TRP A 192 -7.60 3.67 4.07
CA TRP A 192 -7.96 4.86 4.82
C TRP A 192 -8.07 6.08 3.92
N ARG A 193 -8.79 7.09 4.37
CA ARG A 193 -8.93 8.39 3.71
C ARG A 193 -8.84 9.50 4.74
N TRP A 194 -8.07 10.53 4.41
CA TRP A 194 -8.00 11.81 5.11
C TRP A 194 -8.67 12.91 4.31
N ILE A 195 -9.57 13.64 4.98
CA ILE A 195 -10.27 14.80 4.45
C ILE A 195 -9.79 16.04 5.21
N GLU A 196 -8.85 16.79 4.63
CA GLU A 196 -8.09 17.80 5.38
C GLU A 196 -8.99 18.90 5.92
N ARG A 197 -9.93 19.40 5.11
CA ARG A 197 -10.83 20.51 5.50
C ARG A 197 -11.75 20.14 6.66
N ARG A 198 -12.00 18.85 6.88
CA ARG A 198 -12.87 18.31 7.95
C ARG A 198 -12.07 17.82 9.15
N MET A 199 -10.74 17.72 9.03
CA MET A 199 -9.88 17.05 10.00
C MET A 199 -10.36 15.63 10.29
N GLU A 200 -10.80 14.92 9.24
CA GLU A 200 -11.51 13.66 9.33
C GLU A 200 -10.69 12.53 8.72
N GLU A 201 -10.57 11.42 9.46
CA GLU A 201 -9.99 10.18 8.95
C GLU A 201 -11.04 9.08 8.97
N ASP A 202 -11.20 8.41 7.83
CA ASP A 202 -12.13 7.33 7.60
C ASP A 202 -11.35 6.05 7.25
N GLN A 203 -11.79 4.91 7.76
CA GLN A 203 -11.11 3.63 7.60
C GLN A 203 -12.07 2.53 7.14
N TRP A 204 -11.62 1.70 6.21
CA TRP A 204 -12.41 0.57 5.71
C TRP A 204 -12.69 -0.44 6.84
N GLN A 205 -11.65 -0.94 7.49
CA GLN A 205 -11.75 -1.64 8.78
C GLN A 205 -11.51 -0.61 9.88
N PHE A 206 -12.47 -0.43 10.78
CA PHE A 206 -12.30 0.51 11.89
C PHE A 206 -11.18 0.06 12.84
N ILE A 207 -10.21 0.95 13.05
CA ILE A 207 -9.11 0.81 14.01
C ILE A 207 -9.19 2.03 14.95
N PRO A 208 -9.55 1.86 16.23
CA PRO A 208 -9.57 2.97 17.19
C PRO A 208 -8.22 3.66 17.28
N ARG A 209 -8.21 4.97 17.50
CA ARG A 209 -6.97 5.75 17.66
C ARG A 209 -6.14 5.30 18.87
N GLU A 210 -6.81 4.78 19.90
CA GLU A 210 -6.21 4.27 21.13
C GLU A 210 -5.75 2.81 21.02
N ALA A 211 -5.90 2.17 19.85
CA ALA A 211 -5.43 0.81 19.64
C ALA A 211 -3.91 0.73 19.91
N PRO A 212 -3.40 -0.30 20.61
CA PRO A 212 -1.98 -0.41 20.95
C PRO A 212 -1.09 -0.66 19.72
N ALA A 213 -1.64 -1.27 18.67
CA ALA A 213 -0.99 -1.45 17.38
C ALA A 213 -2.06 -1.51 16.27
N MET A 214 -1.79 -0.85 15.14
CA MET A 214 -2.75 -0.79 14.03
C MET A 214 -2.75 -2.06 13.17
N VAL A 215 -1.58 -2.61 12.83
CA VAL A 215 -1.45 -3.76 11.90
C VAL A 215 -2.22 -4.98 12.42
N TYR A 216 -2.23 -5.15 13.74
CA TYR A 216 -2.96 -6.22 14.41
C TYR A 216 -4.48 -6.22 14.12
N LEU A 217 -5.05 -5.03 13.90
CA LEU A 217 -6.46 -4.79 13.66
C LEU A 217 -6.81 -4.62 12.18
N PHE A 218 -5.86 -4.81 11.26
CA PHE A 218 -6.17 -4.83 9.82
C PHE A 218 -7.25 -5.87 9.53
N GLY A 219 -8.09 -5.57 8.52
CA GLY A 219 -9.00 -6.55 7.95
C GLY A 219 -8.21 -7.58 7.13
N GLU A 220 -8.92 -8.48 6.44
CA GLU A 220 -8.29 -9.57 5.68
C GLU A 220 -8.48 -9.36 4.19
N LEU A 221 -7.41 -9.50 3.42
CA LEU A 221 -7.43 -9.63 1.97
C LEU A 221 -7.20 -11.11 1.61
N LYS A 222 -8.17 -11.70 0.91
CA LYS A 222 -8.18 -13.11 0.52
C LYS A 222 -8.32 -13.27 -0.99
N GLY A 223 -7.98 -14.45 -1.49
CA GLY A 223 -8.02 -14.78 -2.92
C GLY A 223 -6.75 -14.43 -3.68
N VAL A 224 -5.67 -14.03 -2.97
CA VAL A 224 -4.34 -13.85 -3.57
C VAL A 224 -3.69 -15.23 -3.67
N GLU A 225 -3.55 -15.71 -4.90
CA GLU A 225 -3.10 -17.07 -5.18
C GLU A 225 -2.16 -17.08 -6.39
N GLU A 226 -1.26 -18.05 -6.42
CA GLU A 226 -0.36 -18.31 -7.57
C GLU A 226 0.48 -17.11 -8.03
N ILE A 227 0.77 -16.17 -7.12
CA ILE A 227 1.63 -15.02 -7.40
C ILE A 227 3.08 -15.49 -7.59
N ARG A 228 3.82 -14.85 -8.51
CA ARG A 228 5.20 -15.25 -8.80
C ARG A 228 6.08 -15.06 -7.58
N SER A 229 6.83 -16.07 -7.16
CA SER A 229 7.83 -15.94 -6.09
C SER A 229 8.92 -14.93 -6.50
N SER A 230 9.12 -13.86 -5.70
CA SER A 230 10.14 -12.83 -5.99
C SER A 230 11.54 -13.30 -5.58
N ARG A 231 12.05 -14.38 -6.20
CA ARG A 231 13.46 -14.75 -5.99
C ARG A 231 14.34 -13.75 -6.71
N GLN A 232 15.01 -12.87 -5.95
CA GLN A 232 16.06 -12.03 -6.50
C GLN A 232 17.25 -12.93 -6.84
N VAL A 233 17.40 -13.24 -8.13
CA VAL A 233 18.61 -13.86 -8.68
C VAL A 233 19.44 -12.75 -9.30
N GLU A 234 20.56 -12.42 -8.67
CA GLU A 234 21.51 -11.44 -9.18
C GLU A 234 22.64 -12.19 -9.90
N LEU A 235 22.88 -11.85 -11.17
CA LEU A 235 23.95 -12.42 -11.99
C LEU A 235 24.97 -11.32 -12.29
N LEU A 236 26.21 -11.50 -11.81
CA LEU A 236 27.30 -10.55 -11.96
C LEU A 236 28.39 -11.16 -12.85
N PRO A 237 28.40 -10.89 -14.17
CA PRO A 237 29.50 -11.28 -15.02
C PRO A 237 30.74 -10.43 -14.73
N TYR A 238 31.92 -11.05 -14.70
CA TYR A 238 33.18 -10.34 -14.55
C TYR A 238 34.24 -10.83 -15.54
N VAL A 239 35.12 -9.89 -15.91
CA VAL A 239 36.28 -10.13 -16.76
C VAL A 239 37.52 -9.64 -16.01
N LEU A 240 38.51 -10.52 -15.86
CA LEU A 240 39.78 -10.27 -15.21
C LEU A 240 40.91 -10.34 -16.24
N THR A 241 41.66 -9.25 -16.35
CA THR A 241 42.88 -9.16 -17.13
C THR A 241 44.06 -8.97 -16.19
N SER A 242 45.04 -9.86 -16.23
CA SER A 242 46.29 -9.70 -15.47
C SER A 242 47.48 -9.65 -16.42
N TYR A 243 48.35 -8.69 -16.18
CA TYR A 243 49.60 -8.51 -16.90
C TYR A 243 50.75 -8.70 -15.92
N GLU A 244 51.50 -9.80 -16.09
CA GLU A 244 52.70 -10.10 -15.30
C GLU A 244 53.93 -9.67 -16.11
N ASN A 245 54.59 -8.59 -15.65
CA ASN A 245 55.89 -8.17 -16.17
C ASN A 245 56.99 -8.94 -15.43
N TYR A 246 57.76 -9.73 -16.16
CA TYR A 246 58.94 -10.39 -15.60
C TYR A 246 60.17 -9.48 -15.74
N THR A 247 60.59 -8.85 -14.65
CA THR A 247 61.90 -8.18 -14.60
C THR A 247 62.96 -9.15 -14.11
N GLU A 248 63.99 -9.33 -14.93
CA GLU A 248 65.17 -10.21 -14.78
C GLU A 248 65.01 -11.68 -15.22
N GLY A 249 65.53 -11.96 -16.42
CA GLY A 249 66.27 -13.18 -16.72
C GLY A 249 65.49 -14.41 -17.17
N GLU A 250 64.34 -14.74 -16.58
CA GLU A 250 63.65 -16.00 -16.89
C GLU A 250 62.12 -15.87 -16.86
N GLY A 251 61.53 -15.35 -17.94
CA GLY A 251 60.07 -15.36 -18.16
C GLY A 251 59.65 -14.59 -19.40
N LYS A 252 58.69 -15.10 -20.17
CA LYS A 252 58.02 -14.32 -21.23
C LYS A 252 56.86 -13.55 -20.59
N ASP A 253 56.69 -12.28 -20.96
CA ASP A 253 55.53 -11.48 -20.57
C ASP A 253 54.24 -12.25 -20.91
N ALA A 254 53.41 -12.47 -19.90
CA ALA A 254 52.22 -13.28 -20.01
C ALA A 254 50.98 -12.40 -19.78
N PHE A 255 50.16 -12.30 -20.83
CA PHE A 255 48.84 -11.71 -20.72
C PHE A 255 47.85 -12.84 -20.42
N LYS A 256 47.24 -12.83 -19.24
CA LYS A 256 46.21 -13.82 -18.87
C LYS A 256 44.84 -13.14 -18.87
N PHE A 257 43.88 -13.80 -19.53
CA PHE A 257 42.48 -13.38 -19.60
C PHE A 257 41.62 -14.46 -18.97
N ASN A 258 40.88 -14.10 -17.92
CA ASN A 258 39.92 -14.98 -17.25
C ASN A 258 38.56 -14.28 -17.19
N GLY A 259 37.48 -15.04 -17.33
CA GLY A 259 36.12 -14.55 -17.13
C GLY A 259 35.32 -15.53 -16.28
N GLY A 260 34.31 -15.03 -15.59
CA GLY A 260 33.41 -15.82 -14.77
C GLY A 260 32.05 -15.17 -14.60
N ILE A 261 31.10 -15.94 -14.08
CA ILE A 261 29.78 -15.47 -13.69
C ILE A 261 29.64 -15.77 -12.20
N ASP A 262 29.42 -14.74 -11.40
CA ASP A 262 29.00 -14.90 -10.02
C ASP A 262 27.46 -14.84 -9.96
N ALA A 263 26.85 -15.70 -9.16
CA ALA A 263 25.41 -15.78 -9.01
C ALA A 263 25.07 -15.73 -7.53
N LYS A 264 24.31 -14.71 -7.12
CA LYS A 264 23.76 -14.60 -5.77
C LYS A 264 22.27 -14.85 -5.81
N VAL A 265 21.83 -15.79 -4.97
CA VAL A 265 20.43 -16.09 -4.77
C VAL A 265 20.05 -15.59 -3.38
N GLY A 266 19.15 -14.61 -3.34
CA GLY A 266 18.53 -14.20 -2.07
C GLY A 266 17.67 -15.34 -1.55
N ILE A 267 17.94 -15.80 -0.33
CA ILE A 267 17.10 -16.77 0.37
C ILE A 267 16.16 -15.94 1.27
N SER A 268 14.86 -16.03 1.00
CA SER A 268 13.79 -15.44 1.80
C SER A 268 13.31 -16.41 2.88
#